data_AF-A0A9W9QYB0-F1
#
_entry.id   AF-A0A9W9QYB0-F1
#
_cell.length_a   1.000
_cell.length_b   1.000
_cell.length_c   1.000
_cell.angle_alpha   90.00
_cell.angle_beta   90.00
_cell.angle_gamma   90.00
#
_symmetry.space_group_name_H-M   'P 1'
#
loop_
_entity.id
_entity.type
_entity.pdbx_description
1 polymer ?
#
loop_
_entity_poly.entity_id
_entity_poly.type
_entity_poly.pdbx_seq_one_letter_code
_entity_poly.pdbx_strand_id
1 'polypeptide(L)'
;MYKTAGEEKKIVEDGLLYLNRTSFSVIFEHFVEQYEQPYPQVHAEVQVLEHFYQRRLSFAEDDRFVACSKPTCLCCELYFKHHPARMVLPSSHRKVWTRWSPPVVKTFTKNDMTAREQKQIMSKITQELRDQIIDQVLRRSQASRWHPDSRTCITELRSVSNFNFHEEQNICENAYSESVADPLNSSEPESEVGLDQELDSDDGGVSIYI
;
A
#
# COMPACT_ATOMS: atom_id res chain seq x y z
N MET A 1 -16.31 19.13 22.40
CA MET A 1 -17.73 19.45 22.61
C MET A 1 -18.39 19.36 21.24
N TYR A 2 -18.84 18.16 20.87
CA TYR A 2 -19.30 17.87 19.51
C TYR A 2 -20.72 18.42 19.32
N LYS A 3 -20.88 19.21 18.25
CA LYS A 3 -22.13 19.86 17.84
C LYS A 3 -23.02 18.84 17.11
N THR A 4 -24.29 19.18 16.93
CA THR A 4 -25.32 18.26 16.41
C THR A 4 -24.88 17.51 15.13
N ALA A 5 -25.36 16.28 14.91
CA ALA A 5 -24.93 15.41 13.79
C ALA A 5 -25.02 16.09 12.39
N GLY A 6 -25.91 17.08 12.22
CA GLY A 6 -26.00 17.85 10.98
C GLY A 6 -24.88 18.88 10.78
N GLU A 7 -24.36 19.45 11.87
CA GLU A 7 -23.26 20.42 11.82
C GLU A 7 -21.93 19.74 11.50
N GLU A 8 -21.67 18.55 12.06
CA GLU A 8 -20.47 17.77 11.77
C GLU A 8 -20.41 17.35 10.30
N LYS A 9 -21.52 16.86 9.76
CA LYS A 9 -21.62 16.48 8.34
C LYS A 9 -21.24 17.65 7.44
N LYS A 10 -21.77 18.85 7.71
CA LYS A 10 -21.48 20.04 6.91
C LYS A 10 -20.00 20.42 6.96
N ILE A 11 -19.39 20.38 8.14
CA ILE A 11 -17.96 20.70 8.31
C ILE A 11 -17.08 19.72 7.51
N VAL A 12 -17.41 18.43 7.54
CA VAL A 12 -16.70 17.41 6.77
C VAL A 12 -16.87 17.62 5.27
N GLU A 13 -18.09 17.89 4.79
CA GLU A 13 -18.37 18.21 3.38
C GLU A 13 -17.56 19.43 2.90
N ASP A 14 -17.57 20.52 3.68
CA ASP A 14 -16.83 21.74 3.35
C ASP A 14 -15.32 21.48 3.30
N GLY A 15 -14.79 20.67 4.23
CA GLY A 15 -13.37 20.30 4.25
C GLY A 15 -12.98 19.39 3.07
N LEU A 16 -13.85 18.46 2.68
CA LEU A 16 -13.66 17.60 1.51
C LEU A 16 -13.60 18.42 0.21
N LEU A 17 -14.52 19.38 0.04
CA LEU A 17 -14.53 20.30 -1.10
C LEU A 17 -13.28 21.18 -1.12
N TYR A 18 -12.82 21.65 0.04
CA TYR A 18 -11.56 22.39 0.17
C TYR A 18 -10.38 21.54 -0.33
N LEU A 19 -10.22 20.31 0.19
CA LEU A 19 -9.13 19.42 -0.21
C LEU A 19 -9.15 19.12 -1.71
N ASN A 20 -10.33 18.87 -2.28
CA ASN A 20 -10.49 18.62 -3.71
C ASN A 20 -10.08 19.83 -4.56
N ARG A 21 -10.42 21.05 -4.12
CA ARG A 21 -10.04 22.29 -4.83
C ARG A 21 -8.55 22.59 -4.75
N THR A 22 -7.91 22.32 -3.61
CA THR A 22 -6.50 22.66 -3.39
C THR A 22 -5.53 21.59 -3.90
N SER A 23 -6.03 20.43 -4.29
CA SER A 23 -5.19 19.34 -4.79
C SER A 23 -4.87 19.54 -6.26
N PHE A 24 -3.64 19.21 -6.64
CA PHE A 24 -3.15 19.35 -8.02
C PHE A 24 -3.86 18.39 -9.00
N SER A 25 -4.34 17.25 -8.50
CA SER A 25 -5.28 16.36 -9.17
C SER A 25 -6.67 16.54 -8.55
N VAL A 26 -7.70 16.63 -9.38
CA VAL A 26 -9.11 16.66 -8.93
C VAL A 26 -9.41 15.30 -8.28
N ILE A 27 -9.25 15.23 -6.95
CA ILE A 27 -9.28 13.97 -6.17
C ILE A 27 -10.52 13.14 -6.50
N PHE A 28 -11.70 13.78 -6.55
CA PHE A 28 -12.95 13.04 -6.75
C PHE A 28 -13.09 12.48 -8.16
N GLU A 29 -12.66 13.21 -9.18
CA GLU A 29 -12.73 12.74 -10.57
C GLU A 29 -11.81 11.55 -10.78
N HIS A 30 -10.54 11.68 -10.35
CA HIS A 30 -9.59 10.58 -10.42
C HIS A 30 -10.05 9.37 -9.60
N PHE A 31 -10.64 9.58 -8.42
CA PHE A 31 -11.19 8.48 -7.63
C PHE A 31 -12.30 7.73 -8.38
N VAL A 32 -13.25 8.44 -9.00
CA VAL A 32 -14.35 7.83 -9.76
C VAL A 32 -13.80 7.02 -10.93
N GLU A 33 -12.85 7.57 -11.70
CA GLU A 33 -12.20 6.87 -12.82
C GLU A 33 -11.54 5.54 -12.39
N GLN A 34 -10.87 5.56 -11.24
CA GLN A 34 -10.21 4.37 -10.68
C GLN A 34 -11.21 3.38 -10.08
N TYR A 35 -12.32 3.86 -9.52
CA TYR A 35 -13.36 3.03 -8.92
C TYR A 35 -14.18 2.27 -9.96
N GLU A 36 -14.39 2.85 -11.14
CA GLU A 36 -15.11 2.20 -12.24
C GLU A 36 -14.33 1.05 -12.90
N GLN A 37 -13.07 0.82 -12.50
CA GLN A 37 -12.24 -0.25 -13.03
C GLN A 37 -12.70 -1.63 -12.51
N PRO A 38 -13.02 -2.60 -13.37
CA PRO A 38 -13.84 -3.77 -12.99
C PRO A 38 -13.09 -4.94 -12.33
N TYR A 39 -11.85 -4.77 -11.87
CA TYR A 39 -11.01 -5.90 -11.42
C TYR A 39 -10.48 -5.70 -10.00
N PRO A 40 -11.25 -6.08 -8.97
CA PRO A 40 -10.75 -6.14 -7.61
C PRO A 40 -9.71 -7.25 -7.46
N GLN A 41 -8.64 -6.97 -6.72
CA GLN A 41 -7.47 -7.82 -6.54
C GLN A 41 -7.15 -8.02 -5.06
N VAL A 42 -6.99 -9.29 -4.67
CA VAL A 42 -6.48 -9.66 -3.36
C VAL A 42 -4.96 -9.65 -3.42
N HIS A 43 -4.33 -8.79 -2.63
CA HIS A 43 -2.87 -8.72 -2.61
C HIS A 43 -2.23 -9.95 -1.96
N ALA A 44 -0.98 -10.25 -2.32
CA ALA A 44 -0.26 -11.44 -1.88
C ALA A 44 -0.16 -11.57 -0.34
N GLU A 45 0.00 -10.46 0.40
CA GLU A 45 0.16 -10.52 1.86
C GLU A 45 -1.12 -11.04 2.53
N VAL A 46 -2.27 -10.61 2.03
CA VAL A 46 -3.59 -11.10 2.48
C VAL A 46 -3.78 -12.56 2.08
N GLN A 47 -3.38 -12.94 0.86
CA GLN A 47 -3.47 -14.34 0.42
C GLN A 47 -2.65 -15.29 1.31
N VAL A 48 -1.42 -14.92 1.66
CA VAL A 48 -0.56 -15.72 2.57
C VAL A 48 -1.18 -15.79 3.96
N LEU A 49 -1.65 -14.66 4.49
CA LEU A 49 -2.29 -14.62 5.80
C LEU A 49 -3.50 -15.57 5.87
N GLU A 50 -4.37 -15.53 4.86
CA GLU A 50 -5.56 -16.38 4.79
C GLU A 50 -5.19 -17.84 4.61
N HIS A 51 -4.19 -18.14 3.78
CA HIS A 51 -3.74 -19.51 3.58
C HIS A 51 -3.31 -20.14 4.91
N PHE A 52 -2.49 -19.44 5.69
CA PHE A 52 -2.06 -19.91 7.02
C PHE A 52 -3.23 -20.03 8.00
N TYR A 53 -4.14 -19.06 8.02
CA TYR A 53 -5.28 -19.05 8.94
C TYR A 53 -6.28 -20.17 8.64
N GLN A 54 -6.68 -20.32 7.38
CA GLN A 54 -7.67 -21.32 6.95
C GLN A 54 -7.14 -22.75 7.05
N ARG A 55 -5.87 -22.96 6.71
CA ARG A 55 -5.21 -24.29 6.78
C ARG A 55 -4.67 -24.61 8.17
N ARG A 56 -4.71 -23.68 9.12
CA ARG A 56 -4.17 -23.81 10.49
C ARG A 56 -2.69 -24.23 10.49
N LEU A 57 -1.89 -23.59 9.64
CA LEU A 57 -0.46 -23.88 9.54
C LEU A 57 0.28 -23.29 10.74
N SER A 58 1.35 -23.97 11.17
CA SER A 58 2.26 -23.50 12.20
C SER A 58 3.32 -22.58 11.60
N PHE A 59 3.67 -21.52 12.31
CA PHE A 59 4.81 -20.68 12.01
C PHE A 59 6.09 -21.25 12.62
N ALA A 60 7.23 -20.95 12.00
CA ALA A 60 8.53 -21.26 12.59
C ALA A 60 8.70 -20.45 13.88
N GLU A 61 9.12 -21.11 14.96
CA GLU A 61 9.37 -20.47 16.27
C GLU A 61 8.17 -19.66 16.83
N ASP A 62 6.94 -19.98 16.40
CA ASP A 62 5.72 -19.20 16.68
C ASP A 62 5.80 -17.72 16.22
N ASP A 63 6.73 -17.38 15.34
CA ASP A 63 6.84 -16.05 14.74
C ASP A 63 5.88 -15.91 13.56
N ARG A 64 4.75 -15.24 13.80
CA ARG A 64 3.68 -15.02 12.82
C ARG A 64 4.00 -13.89 11.84
N PHE A 65 5.25 -13.78 11.44
CA PHE A 65 5.73 -12.78 10.50
C PHE A 65 5.59 -13.26 9.06
N VAL A 66 5.09 -12.38 8.20
CA VAL A 66 5.02 -12.60 6.75
C VAL A 66 5.99 -11.63 6.09
N ALA A 67 7.07 -12.16 5.51
CA ALA A 67 8.05 -11.37 4.77
C ALA A 67 7.55 -11.12 3.34
N CYS A 68 7.63 -9.87 2.89
CA CYS A 68 7.28 -9.46 1.53
C CYS A 68 8.39 -8.60 0.92
N SER A 69 8.50 -8.60 -0.41
CA SER A 69 9.51 -7.82 -1.15
C SER A 69 9.33 -6.30 -0.99
N LYS A 70 8.08 -5.86 -0.84
CA LYS A 70 7.68 -4.48 -0.53
C LYS A 70 6.98 -4.43 0.83
N PRO A 71 6.99 -3.28 1.54
CA PRO A 71 6.09 -3.06 2.67
C PRO A 71 4.63 -3.20 2.21
N THR A 72 3.70 -3.41 3.14
CA THR A 72 2.30 -3.57 2.79
C THR A 72 1.63 -2.27 2.39
N CYS A 73 0.55 -2.38 1.61
CA CYS A 73 -0.35 -1.26 1.40
C CYS A 73 -1.22 -0.95 2.62
N LEU A 74 -1.91 0.20 2.60
CA LEU A 74 -2.77 0.62 3.71
C LEU A 74 -3.84 -0.43 4.05
N CYS A 75 -4.53 -0.95 3.03
CA CYS A 75 -5.59 -1.93 3.25
C CYS A 75 -5.05 -3.27 3.77
N CYS A 76 -3.87 -3.71 3.31
CA CYS A 76 -3.19 -4.90 3.85
C CYS A 76 -2.79 -4.70 5.32
N GLU A 77 -2.19 -3.56 5.68
CA GLU A 77 -1.85 -3.21 7.09
C GLU A 77 -3.10 -3.29 7.97
N LEU A 78 -4.19 -2.65 7.56
CA LEU A 78 -5.45 -2.64 8.31
C LEU A 78 -6.12 -4.02 8.37
N TYR A 79 -6.00 -4.82 7.32
CA TYR A 79 -6.47 -6.20 7.30
C TYR A 79 -5.73 -7.01 8.35
N PHE A 80 -4.40 -7.01 8.33
CA PHE A 80 -3.56 -7.70 9.33
C PHE A 80 -3.90 -7.24 10.77
N LYS A 81 -4.02 -5.92 10.99
CA LYS A 81 -4.35 -5.32 12.29
C LYS A 81 -5.66 -5.87 12.88
N HIS A 82 -6.68 -6.08 12.05
CA HIS A 82 -8.01 -6.46 12.50
C HIS A 82 -8.35 -7.93 12.34
N HIS A 83 -7.47 -8.71 11.69
CA HIS A 83 -7.68 -10.12 11.42
C HIS A 83 -7.53 -10.99 12.68
N PRO A 84 -8.38 -12.02 12.88
CA PRO A 84 -8.34 -12.90 14.07
C PRO A 84 -7.06 -13.73 14.19
N ALA A 85 -6.30 -13.93 13.11
CA ALA A 85 -5.04 -14.68 13.12
C ALA A 85 -3.94 -14.06 14.00
N ARG A 86 -4.05 -12.75 14.31
CA ARG A 86 -3.06 -12.00 15.12
C ARG A 86 -1.63 -12.20 14.62
N MET A 87 -1.43 -12.03 13.31
CA MET A 87 -0.10 -12.02 12.71
C MET A 87 0.68 -10.79 13.15
N VAL A 88 2.01 -10.85 13.04
CA VAL A 88 2.86 -9.68 13.25
C VAL A 88 2.45 -8.62 12.22
N LEU A 89 2.21 -7.40 12.68
CA LEU A 89 1.79 -6.30 11.80
C LEU A 89 2.98 -5.94 10.87
N PRO A 90 2.81 -6.05 9.54
CA PRO A 90 3.89 -5.73 8.62
C PRO A 90 4.13 -4.22 8.56
N SER A 91 5.36 -3.83 8.21
CA SER A 91 5.67 -2.45 7.84
C SER A 91 4.83 -2.06 6.63
N SER A 92 4.34 -0.81 6.60
CA SER A 92 3.41 -0.34 5.59
C SER A 92 3.90 0.92 4.91
N HIS A 93 3.75 0.97 3.59
CA HIS A 93 3.96 2.15 2.76
C HIS A 93 2.65 2.98 2.64
N ARG A 94 1.53 2.52 3.23
CA ARG A 94 0.26 3.28 3.34
C ARG A 94 -0.33 3.86 2.03
N LYS A 95 0.07 3.32 0.87
CA LYS A 95 -0.54 3.68 -0.42
C LYS A 95 -1.92 3.04 -0.46
N VAL A 96 -2.89 3.78 -0.96
CA VAL A 96 -4.26 3.31 -1.16
C VAL A 96 -4.35 2.72 -2.56
N TRP A 97 -4.73 1.45 -2.65
CA TRP A 97 -4.99 0.78 -3.93
C TRP A 97 -6.50 0.63 -4.08
N THR A 98 -7.08 1.34 -5.05
CA THR A 98 -8.54 1.34 -5.31
C THR A 98 -9.07 -0.02 -5.74
N ARG A 99 -8.20 -0.83 -6.38
CA ARG A 99 -8.50 -2.21 -6.77
C ARG A 99 -8.35 -3.22 -5.63
N TRP A 100 -7.87 -2.83 -4.43
CA TRP A 100 -7.71 -3.77 -3.34
C TRP A 100 -9.05 -4.38 -2.91
N SER A 101 -9.08 -5.69 -2.67
CA SER A 101 -10.25 -6.38 -2.12
C SER A 101 -9.87 -7.42 -1.06
N PRO A 102 -10.77 -7.70 -0.10
CA PRO A 102 -10.61 -8.87 0.75
C PRO A 102 -10.86 -10.15 -0.06
N PRO A 103 -10.45 -11.32 0.45
CA PRO A 103 -10.68 -12.62 -0.19
C PRO A 103 -12.15 -12.85 -0.51
N VAL A 104 -12.47 -13.46 -1.65
CA VAL A 104 -13.86 -13.72 -2.03
C VAL A 104 -14.46 -14.79 -1.11
N VAL A 105 -15.56 -14.47 -0.43
CA VAL A 105 -16.35 -15.44 0.33
C VAL A 105 -17.37 -16.10 -0.59
N LYS A 106 -17.28 -17.43 -0.75
CA LYS A 106 -18.15 -18.22 -1.65
C LYS A 106 -19.64 -18.10 -1.33
N THR A 107 -20.00 -17.92 -0.05
CA THR A 107 -21.40 -17.87 0.38
C THR A 107 -21.59 -16.80 1.45
N PHE A 108 -22.00 -15.60 1.02
CA PHE A 108 -22.21 -14.48 1.94
C PHE A 108 -23.60 -14.55 2.61
N THR A 109 -23.78 -15.51 3.52
CA THR A 109 -25.02 -15.68 4.29
C THR A 109 -24.80 -15.39 5.78
N LYS A 110 -25.85 -15.00 6.51
CA LYS A 110 -25.75 -14.67 7.95
C LYS A 110 -25.28 -15.85 8.83
N ASN A 111 -25.47 -17.08 8.35
CA ASN A 111 -25.10 -18.30 9.08
C ASN A 111 -23.65 -18.73 8.79
N ASP A 112 -23.02 -18.17 7.76
CA ASP A 112 -21.63 -18.50 7.44
C ASP A 112 -20.68 -17.74 8.36
N MET A 113 -19.80 -18.49 9.03
CA MET A 113 -18.82 -17.93 9.96
C MET A 113 -17.79 -17.08 9.24
N THR A 114 -17.33 -17.51 8.06
CA THR A 114 -16.36 -16.78 7.24
C THR A 114 -16.93 -15.44 6.77
N ALA A 115 -18.18 -15.41 6.30
CA ALA A 115 -18.89 -14.18 5.94
C ALA A 115 -19.01 -13.22 7.14
N ARG A 116 -19.31 -13.73 8.33
CA ARG A 116 -19.39 -12.92 9.56
C ARG A 116 -18.03 -12.35 9.95
N GLU A 117 -16.98 -13.15 9.92
CA GLU A 117 -15.62 -12.73 10.23
C GLU A 117 -15.14 -11.66 9.26
N GLN A 118 -15.29 -11.89 7.96
CA GLN A 118 -14.95 -10.89 6.95
C GLN A 118 -15.74 -9.60 7.15
N LYS A 119 -17.05 -9.67 7.41
CA LYS A 119 -17.86 -8.48 7.71
C LYS A 119 -17.32 -7.72 8.92
N GLN A 120 -16.92 -8.41 9.98
CA GLN A 120 -16.34 -7.79 11.17
C GLN A 120 -15.01 -7.10 10.88
N ILE A 121 -14.13 -7.75 10.12
CA ILE A 121 -12.85 -7.18 9.69
C ILE A 121 -13.11 -5.92 8.86
N MET A 122 -13.94 -6.02 7.81
CA MET A 122 -14.25 -4.91 6.94
C MET A 122 -14.92 -3.74 7.68
N SER A 123 -15.81 -4.03 8.64
CA SER A 123 -16.44 -2.97 9.45
C SER A 123 -15.40 -2.20 10.28
N LYS A 124 -14.40 -2.89 10.84
CA LYS A 124 -13.30 -2.25 11.59
C LYS A 124 -12.40 -1.42 10.67
N ILE A 125 -12.01 -1.96 9.52
CA ILE A 125 -11.22 -1.24 8.51
C ILE A 125 -11.95 0.03 8.07
N THR A 126 -13.24 -0.07 7.73
CA THR A 126 -14.05 1.08 7.33
C THR A 126 -14.16 2.13 8.44
N GLN A 127 -14.30 1.71 9.69
CA GLN A 127 -14.37 2.65 10.82
C GLN A 127 -13.05 3.39 11.02
N GLU A 128 -11.93 2.68 11.07
CA GLU A 128 -10.59 3.27 11.22
C GLU A 128 -10.27 4.22 10.05
N LEU A 129 -10.54 3.83 8.80
CA LEU A 129 -10.35 4.70 7.64
C LEU A 129 -11.21 5.96 7.73
N ARG A 130 -12.48 5.82 8.14
CA ARG A 130 -13.38 6.97 8.31
C ARG A 130 -12.81 7.94 9.34
N ASP A 131 -12.34 7.45 10.47
CA ASP A 131 -11.78 8.29 11.54
C ASP A 131 -10.53 9.03 11.06
N GLN A 132 -9.62 8.32 10.36
CA GLN A 132 -8.42 8.94 9.77
C GLN A 132 -8.75 10.02 8.73
N ILE A 133 -9.74 9.76 7.85
CA ILE A 133 -10.17 10.72 6.82
C ILE A 133 -10.82 11.93 7.47
N ILE A 134 -11.72 11.74 8.43
CA ILE A 134 -12.37 12.85 9.14
C ILE A 134 -11.29 13.71 9.82
N ASP A 135 -10.33 13.10 10.50
CA ASP A 135 -9.23 13.83 11.15
C ASP A 135 -8.35 14.59 10.14
N GLN A 136 -8.10 14.02 8.96
CA GLN A 136 -7.35 14.70 7.89
C GLN A 136 -8.12 15.90 7.33
N VAL A 137 -9.42 15.72 7.09
CA VAL A 137 -10.34 16.75 6.59
C VAL A 137 -10.45 17.90 7.57
N LEU A 138 -10.67 17.61 8.86
CA LEU A 138 -10.80 18.61 9.91
C LEU A 138 -9.50 19.41 10.09
N ARG A 139 -8.34 18.76 9.97
CA ARG A 139 -7.03 19.43 10.05
C ARG A 139 -6.64 20.17 8.78
N ARG A 140 -7.38 19.99 7.67
CA ARG A 140 -7.03 20.49 6.33
C ARG A 140 -5.60 20.12 5.92
N SER A 141 -5.10 19.00 6.41
CA SER A 141 -3.75 18.54 6.13
C SER A 141 -3.68 17.94 4.73
N GLN A 142 -2.64 18.30 3.99
CA GLN A 142 -2.34 17.64 2.72
C GLN A 142 -2.08 16.14 2.97
N ALA A 143 -2.40 15.31 1.99
CA ALA A 143 -2.01 13.91 2.03
C ALA A 143 -0.50 13.80 2.22
N SER A 144 -0.04 12.71 2.85
CA SER A 144 1.38 12.45 3.02
C SER A 144 2.10 12.61 1.69
N ARG A 145 3.30 13.23 1.72
CA ARG A 145 4.16 13.30 0.55
C ARG A 145 4.37 11.88 0.03
N TRP A 146 4.29 11.72 -1.28
CA TRP A 146 4.61 10.47 -1.97
C TRP A 146 5.97 9.97 -1.49
N HIS A 147 6.05 8.67 -1.18
CA HIS A 147 7.31 8.00 -0.90
C HIS A 147 7.38 6.75 -1.80
N PRO A 148 8.58 6.27 -2.16
CA PRO A 148 8.70 5.00 -2.88
C PRO A 148 8.14 3.83 -2.07
N ASP A 149 7.59 2.84 -2.76
CA ASP A 149 6.98 1.64 -2.15
C ASP A 149 8.01 0.53 -1.88
N SER A 150 9.29 0.78 -2.10
CA SER A 150 10.36 -0.22 -2.09
C SER A 150 11.38 0.08 -0.99
N ARG A 151 11.82 -0.96 -0.26
CA ARG A 151 12.78 -0.83 0.86
C ARG A 151 14.20 -0.49 0.41
N THR A 152 14.50 -0.69 -0.88
CA THR A 152 15.84 -0.48 -1.45
C THR A 152 16.03 0.93 -2.02
N CYS A 153 14.97 1.76 -2.12
CA CYS A 153 14.99 3.08 -2.77
C CYS A 153 15.54 3.12 -4.22
N ILE A 154 15.75 1.96 -4.87
CA ILE A 154 16.32 1.90 -6.23
C ILE A 154 15.35 2.47 -7.29
N THR A 155 14.07 2.63 -6.95
CA THR A 155 13.05 3.22 -7.84
C THR A 155 13.24 4.72 -8.12
N GLU A 156 14.23 5.39 -7.52
CA GLU A 156 14.65 6.74 -7.96
C GLU A 156 15.49 6.67 -9.24
N LEU A 157 14.85 6.41 -10.39
CA LEU A 157 15.46 6.75 -11.68
C LEU A 157 14.41 7.00 -12.77
N ARG A 158 13.86 8.22 -12.76
CA ARG A 158 13.79 9.17 -13.89
C ARG A 158 12.92 10.37 -13.53
N SER A 159 13.48 11.30 -12.77
CA SER A 159 13.15 12.72 -12.90
C SER A 159 14.40 13.47 -13.33
N VAL A 160 14.68 13.40 -14.63
CA VAL A 160 15.60 14.30 -15.34
C VAL A 160 14.79 14.69 -16.56
N SER A 161 14.06 15.81 -16.58
CA SER A 161 14.66 17.12 -16.74
C SER A 161 13.68 18.25 -16.32
N ASN A 162 13.94 18.90 -15.18
CA ASN A 162 13.82 20.35 -15.10
C ASN A 162 15.24 20.87 -14.94
N PHE A 163 15.87 21.25 -16.06
CA PHE A 163 17.12 21.97 -16.03
C PHE A 163 16.89 23.32 -15.36
N ASN A 164 17.43 23.49 -14.17
CA ASN A 164 18.23 24.66 -13.85
C ASN A 164 19.23 24.32 -12.75
N PHE A 165 20.49 24.27 -13.16
CA PHE A 165 21.65 24.32 -12.31
C PHE A 165 21.58 25.58 -11.42
N HIS A 166 21.66 25.41 -10.11
CA HIS A 166 22.84 25.88 -9.36
C HIS A 166 22.79 25.45 -7.88
N GLU A 167 23.98 25.03 -7.46
CA GLU A 167 24.55 25.09 -6.11
C GLU A 167 24.35 23.90 -5.17
N GLU A 168 25.50 23.25 -4.99
CA GLU A 168 25.86 22.21 -4.05
C GLU A 168 25.51 22.60 -2.60
N GLN A 169 25.09 21.61 -1.81
CA GLN A 169 25.72 21.36 -0.51
C GLN A 169 25.35 19.98 0.05
N ASN A 170 26.41 19.19 0.18
CA ASN A 170 26.64 18.03 1.04
C ASN A 170 25.62 17.81 2.18
N ILE A 171 25.27 16.53 2.42
CA ILE A 171 25.57 15.78 3.66
C ILE A 171 25.04 14.34 3.50
N CYS A 172 25.95 13.36 3.40
CA CYS A 172 25.83 12.09 4.12
C CYS A 172 27.22 11.44 4.21
N GLU A 173 28.03 11.97 5.11
CA GLU A 173 29.26 11.31 5.56
C GLU A 173 28.92 10.22 6.59
N ASN A 174 29.52 9.05 6.36
CA ASN A 174 30.02 8.10 7.35
C ASN A 174 29.04 7.17 8.08
N ALA A 175 28.99 5.92 7.62
CA ALA A 175 29.44 4.80 8.47
C ALA A 175 29.82 3.57 7.62
N TYR A 176 31.06 3.11 7.84
CA TYR A 176 31.61 1.77 7.57
C TYR A 176 32.43 1.51 6.28
N SER A 177 33.63 2.10 6.23
CA SER A 177 34.86 1.47 5.69
C SER A 177 35.26 0.29 6.60
N GLU A 178 35.95 -0.79 6.24
CA GLU A 178 36.55 -1.31 5.01
C GLU A 178 37.25 -2.63 5.43
N SER A 179 37.26 -3.66 4.57
CA SER A 179 38.36 -4.63 4.56
C SER A 179 38.54 -5.19 3.16
N VAL A 180 39.70 -4.88 2.59
CA VAL A 180 40.19 -5.10 1.22
C VAL A 180 40.75 -6.52 1.04
N ALA A 181 40.52 -7.10 -0.15
CA ALA A 181 41.42 -7.94 -0.98
C ALA A 181 40.56 -8.86 -1.88
N ASP A 182 40.78 -9.13 -3.17
CA ASP A 182 41.61 -8.59 -4.26
C ASP A 182 41.07 -9.25 -5.57
N PRO A 183 41.49 -8.84 -6.79
CA PRO A 183 40.69 -8.93 -8.03
C PRO A 183 40.95 -10.18 -8.88
N LEU A 184 39.92 -10.63 -9.62
CA LEU A 184 40.12 -11.46 -10.81
C LEU A 184 39.26 -10.98 -11.98
N ASN A 185 40.00 -10.76 -13.06
CA ASN A 185 39.71 -10.19 -14.36
C ASN A 185 39.05 -11.21 -15.31
N SER A 186 38.01 -10.82 -16.06
CA SER A 186 37.75 -11.34 -17.43
C SER A 186 36.63 -10.59 -18.16
N SER A 187 37.03 -9.72 -19.10
CA SER A 187 36.52 -9.54 -20.48
C SER A 187 35.02 -9.68 -20.82
N GLU A 188 34.42 -8.53 -21.15
CA GLU A 188 33.42 -8.20 -22.19
C GLU A 188 33.59 -8.99 -23.53
N PRO A 189 32.55 -9.20 -24.38
CA PRO A 189 31.85 -8.08 -25.05
C PRO A 189 30.33 -8.19 -25.30
N GLU A 190 29.73 -7.00 -25.33
CA GLU A 190 28.58 -6.49 -26.10
C GLU A 190 27.84 -7.44 -27.07
N SER A 191 26.51 -7.49 -26.94
CA SER A 191 25.62 -7.53 -28.10
C SER A 191 24.35 -6.71 -27.84
N GLU A 192 24.12 -5.72 -28.71
CA GLU A 192 22.90 -4.93 -28.76
C GLU A 192 21.76 -5.67 -29.52
N VAL A 193 20.55 -5.15 -29.26
CA VAL A 193 19.33 -5.14 -30.09
C VAL A 193 18.28 -6.22 -29.82
N GLY A 194 17.17 -5.78 -29.20
CA GLY A 194 15.89 -6.48 -29.16
C GLY A 194 14.88 -5.71 -28.32
N LEU A 195 14.24 -4.70 -28.92
CA LEU A 195 13.17 -3.90 -28.31
C LEU A 195 11.90 -4.74 -28.17
N ASP A 196 11.64 -5.27 -26.98
CA ASP A 196 10.30 -5.71 -26.59
C ASP A 196 9.73 -4.73 -25.58
N GLN A 197 8.64 -4.06 -25.99
CA GLN A 197 7.82 -3.21 -25.15
C GLN A 197 7.12 -4.09 -24.11
N GLU A 198 7.77 -4.32 -22.97
CA GLU A 198 7.08 -4.82 -21.79
C GLU A 198 6.25 -3.66 -21.21
N LEU A 199 4.95 -3.74 -21.46
CA LEU A 199 3.94 -3.00 -20.71
C LEU A 199 4.04 -3.48 -19.26
N ASP A 200 4.71 -2.71 -18.41
CA ASP A 200 4.78 -2.90 -16.96
C ASP A 200 3.36 -2.89 -16.38
N SER A 201 2.77 -4.08 -16.32
CA SER A 201 1.62 -4.36 -15.46
C SER A 201 2.15 -4.47 -14.04
N ASP A 202 2.14 -3.34 -13.32
CA ASP A 202 2.44 -3.21 -11.88
C ASP A 202 1.32 -3.86 -11.02
N ASP A 203 0.76 -4.99 -11.47
CA ASP A 203 -0.15 -5.81 -10.70
C ASP A 203 0.65 -6.94 -10.05
N GLY A 204 1.02 -6.76 -8.78
CA GLY A 204 1.65 -7.78 -7.94
C GLY A 204 0.74 -8.98 -7.61
N GLY A 205 0.01 -9.49 -8.60
CA GLY A 205 -0.94 -10.59 -8.49
C GLY A 205 -0.34 -11.89 -9.00
N VAL A 206 0.02 -12.77 -8.07
CA VAL A 206 0.18 -14.20 -8.39
C VAL A 206 -1.10 -14.90 -7.94
N SER A 207 -1.78 -15.57 -8.87
CA SER A 207 -2.93 -16.42 -8.54
C SER A 207 -2.43 -17.73 -7.94
N ILE A 208 -2.61 -17.90 -6.63
CA ILE A 208 -2.44 -19.21 -5.99
C ILE A 208 -3.79 -19.92 -6.06
N TYR A 209 -3.87 -21.02 -6.81
CA TYR A 209 -5.06 -21.87 -6.82
C TYR A 209 -5.18 -22.56 -5.45
N ILE A 210 -6.24 -22.24 -4.69
CA ILE A 210 -6.57 -22.84 -3.37
C ILE A 210 -7.66 -23.92 -3.53
#